data_AF-A0A356AXV2-F1
#
_entry.id   AF-A0A356AXV2-F1
#
_cell.length_a   1.000
_cell.length_b   1.000
_cell.length_c   1.000
_cell.angle_alpha   90.00
_cell.angle_beta   90.00
_cell.angle_gamma   90.00
#
_symmetry.space_group_name_H-M   'P 1'
#
loop_
_entity.id
_entity.type
_entity.pdbx_description
1 polymer ?
#
loop_
_entity_poly.entity_id
_entity_poly.type
_entity_poly.pdbx_seq_one_letter_code
_entity_poly.pdbx_strand_id
1 'polypeptide(L)'
;MGDIAMLLAHREVDCEGNILSQSLEDHLHEVGKKAAKMGSSIGLGSFTRLAGYLHDCGKADRLFQDLIYGRRVQNVNHSSAGGRVLNDFIHNDPELAYLQQTKGKFAYFQEVMTYIILSHHGIFDLISYGGTEYIISRRLKYDEDGGYHY
;
A
#
# COMPACT_ATOMS: atom_id res chain seq x y z
N MET A 1 15.45 15.35 -21.83
CA MET A 1 14.37 14.62 -21.15
C MET A 1 15.07 13.49 -20.41
N GLY A 2 15.25 13.62 -19.10
CA GLY A 2 15.96 12.61 -18.33
C GLY A 2 15.18 11.31 -18.32
N ASP A 3 15.86 10.18 -18.49
CA ASP A 3 15.28 8.85 -18.30
C ASP A 3 14.56 8.84 -16.94
N ILE A 4 13.23 8.72 -16.96
CA ILE A 4 12.47 8.44 -15.75
C ILE A 4 12.90 7.04 -15.35
N ALA A 5 13.68 6.95 -14.28
CA ALA A 5 14.11 5.66 -13.74
C ALA A 5 12.86 4.81 -13.48
N MET A 6 12.79 3.64 -14.11
CA MET A 6 11.70 2.70 -13.95
C MET A 6 11.61 2.27 -12.48
N LEU A 7 10.45 2.49 -11.86
CA LEU A 7 10.16 2.03 -10.50
C LEU A 7 9.97 0.51 -10.51
N LEU A 8 10.64 -0.19 -9.61
CA LEU A 8 10.59 -1.64 -9.52
C LEU A 8 9.79 -2.09 -8.29
N ALA A 9 8.97 -3.12 -8.46
CA ALA A 9 8.38 -3.86 -7.35
C ALA A 9 9.25 -5.04 -6.92
N HIS A 10 9.95 -5.66 -7.88
CA HIS A 10 10.79 -6.84 -7.69
C HIS A 10 12.08 -6.71 -8.50
N ARG A 11 13.19 -7.14 -7.91
CA ARG A 11 14.50 -7.25 -8.56
C ARG A 11 15.31 -8.36 -7.89
N GLU A 12 15.69 -9.36 -8.66
CA GLU A 12 16.46 -10.51 -8.20
C GLU A 12 17.60 -10.80 -9.19
N VAL A 13 18.65 -11.45 -8.70
CA VAL A 13 19.73 -11.98 -9.54
C VAL A 13 19.62 -13.49 -9.49
N ASP A 14 19.43 -14.13 -10.65
CA ASP A 14 19.34 -15.58 -10.72
C ASP A 14 20.71 -16.27 -10.55
N CYS A 15 20.72 -17.61 -10.57
CA CYS A 15 21.94 -18.40 -10.42
C CYS A 15 22.95 -18.22 -11.57
N GLU A 16 22.53 -17.68 -12.71
CA GLU A 16 23.37 -17.40 -13.88
C GLU A 16 23.89 -15.95 -13.89
N GLY A 17 23.44 -15.12 -12.95
CA GLY A 17 23.81 -13.72 -12.85
C GLY A 17 22.91 -12.77 -13.64
N ASN A 18 21.80 -13.25 -14.22
CA ASN A 18 20.84 -12.39 -14.92
C ASN A 18 20.01 -11.60 -13.91
N ILE A 19 19.72 -10.35 -14.24
CA ILE A 19 18.82 -9.50 -13.44
C ILE A 19 17.38 -9.74 -13.91
N LEU A 20 16.57 -10.31 -13.03
CA LEU A 20 15.13 -10.45 -13.20
C LEU A 20 14.46 -9.28 -12.48
N SER A 21 13.63 -8.51 -13.17
CA SER A 21 12.92 -7.38 -12.56
C SER A 21 11.48 -7.29 -13.03
N GLN A 22 10.64 -6.70 -12.18
CA GLN A 22 9.25 -6.38 -12.50
C GLN A 22 8.99 -4.91 -12.15
N SER A 23 8.42 -4.16 -13.10
CA SER A 23 8.00 -2.78 -12.86
C SER A 23 6.92 -2.73 -11.78
N LEU A 24 6.88 -1.63 -11.02
CA LEU A 24 5.86 -1.42 -10.01
C LEU A 24 4.46 -1.30 -10.62
N GLU A 25 4.35 -0.65 -11.78
CA GLU A 25 3.09 -0.51 -12.51
C GLU A 25 2.52 -1.87 -12.91
N ASP A 26 3.32 -2.72 -13.58
CA ASP A 26 2.88 -4.05 -13.99
C ASP A 26 2.52 -4.92 -12.79
N HIS A 27 3.32 -4.82 -11.71
CA HIS A 27 3.07 -5.56 -10.48
C HIS A 27 1.71 -5.22 -9.90
N LEU A 28 1.44 -3.93 -9.66
CA LEU A 28 0.17 -3.48 -9.08
C LEU A 28 -1.01 -3.81 -10.01
N HIS A 29 -0.84 -3.59 -11.32
CA HIS A 29 -1.89 -3.87 -12.31
C HIS A 29 -2.28 -5.35 -12.33
N GLU A 30 -1.30 -6.26 -12.41
CA GLU A 30 -1.55 -7.69 -12.46
C GLU A 30 -2.06 -8.25 -11.14
N VAL A 31 -1.53 -7.78 -9.99
CA VAL A 31 -2.05 -8.15 -8.67
C VAL A 31 -3.50 -7.70 -8.52
N GLY A 32 -3.83 -6.45 -8.88
CA GLY A 32 -5.21 -5.97 -8.83
C GLY A 32 -6.15 -6.75 -9.74
N LYS A 33 -5.74 -7.13 -10.96
CA LYS A 33 -6.53 -8.00 -11.84
C LYS A 33 -6.78 -9.38 -11.24
N LYS A 34 -5.75 -10.02 -10.68
CA LYS A 34 -5.87 -11.34 -10.05
C LYS A 34 -6.75 -11.28 -8.80
N ALA A 35 -6.53 -10.28 -7.94
CA ALA A 35 -7.32 -10.04 -6.75
C ALA A 35 -8.80 -9.83 -7.11
N ALA A 36 -9.09 -9.00 -8.11
CA ALA A 36 -10.45 -8.80 -8.61
C ALA A 36 -11.12 -10.10 -9.03
N LYS A 37 -10.43 -10.93 -9.83
CA LYS A 37 -10.95 -12.22 -10.30
C LYS A 37 -11.30 -13.14 -9.13
N MET A 38 -10.46 -13.17 -8.08
CA MET A 38 -10.71 -13.97 -6.88
C MET A 38 -11.89 -13.39 -6.08
N GLY A 39 -11.88 -12.09 -5.79
CA GLY A 39 -12.92 -11.42 -5.01
C GLY A 39 -14.29 -11.41 -5.69
N SER A 40 -14.35 -11.48 -7.02
CA SER A 40 -15.61 -11.59 -7.77
C SER A 40 -16.45 -12.81 -7.36
N SER A 41 -15.81 -13.91 -6.93
CA SER A 41 -16.53 -15.10 -6.46
C SER A 41 -17.39 -14.87 -5.21
N ILE A 42 -17.10 -13.81 -4.45
CA ILE A 42 -17.82 -13.41 -3.24
C ILE A 42 -18.43 -11.99 -3.35
N GLY A 43 -18.53 -11.45 -4.57
CA GLY A 43 -19.07 -10.10 -4.81
C GLY A 43 -18.15 -8.94 -4.42
N LEU A 44 -16.87 -9.20 -4.11
CA LEU A 44 -15.88 -8.20 -3.67
C LEU A 44 -14.81 -7.91 -4.73
N GLY A 45 -15.12 -8.09 -6.02
CA GLY A 45 -14.15 -7.91 -7.11
C GLY A 45 -13.54 -6.50 -7.17
N SER A 46 -14.34 -5.44 -7.09
CA SER A 46 -13.83 -4.06 -7.09
C SER A 46 -13.06 -3.71 -5.83
N PHE A 47 -13.51 -4.22 -4.68
CA PHE A 47 -12.85 -4.03 -3.39
C PHE A 47 -11.43 -4.65 -3.40
N THR A 48 -11.33 -5.92 -3.76
CA THR A 48 -10.06 -6.64 -3.83
C THR A 48 -9.13 -6.11 -4.93
N ARG A 49 -9.68 -5.61 -6.04
CA ARG A 49 -8.91 -4.90 -7.07
C ARG A 49 -8.19 -3.68 -6.49
N LEU A 50 -8.93 -2.83 -5.77
CA LEU A 50 -8.38 -1.62 -5.17
C LEU A 50 -7.31 -1.95 -4.14
N ALA A 51 -7.54 -2.95 -3.29
CA ALA A 51 -6.52 -3.44 -2.36
C ALA A 51 -5.23 -3.85 -3.09
N GLY A 52 -5.35 -4.61 -4.19
CA GLY A 52 -4.20 -5.02 -5.00
C GLY A 52 -3.43 -3.86 -5.62
N TYR A 53 -4.13 -2.83 -6.11
CA TYR A 53 -3.51 -1.62 -6.67
C TYR A 53 -2.77 -0.77 -5.64
N LEU A 54 -3.20 -0.79 -4.39
CA LEU A 54 -2.63 0.08 -3.35
C LEU A 54 -1.61 -0.62 -2.46
N HIS A 55 -1.65 -1.94 -2.32
CA HIS A 55 -0.89 -2.63 -1.26
C HIS A 55 0.60 -2.29 -1.28
N ASP A 56 1.22 -2.28 -2.46
CA ASP A 56 2.66 -2.09 -2.66
C ASP A 56 3.02 -0.70 -3.19
N CYS A 57 2.10 0.28 -3.22
CA CYS A 57 2.39 1.58 -3.82
C CYS A 57 3.54 2.31 -3.12
N GLY A 58 3.80 2.01 -1.84
CA GLY A 58 4.95 2.54 -1.08
C GLY A 58 6.31 2.09 -1.62
N LYS A 59 6.35 1.12 -2.53
CA LYS A 59 7.57 0.79 -3.25
C LYS A 59 8.01 1.91 -4.21
N ALA A 60 7.12 2.84 -4.57
CA ALA A 60 7.49 4.02 -5.35
C ALA A 60 8.42 4.98 -4.59
N ASP A 61 8.45 4.87 -3.26
CA ASP A 61 9.30 5.68 -2.40
C ASP A 61 10.78 5.49 -2.75
N ARG A 62 11.51 6.61 -2.78
CA ARG A 62 12.93 6.63 -3.13
C ARG A 62 13.77 5.75 -2.21
N LEU A 63 13.42 5.67 -0.92
CA LEU A 63 14.07 4.80 0.05
C LEU A 63 13.92 3.32 -0.32
N PHE A 64 12.74 2.92 -0.80
CA PHE A 64 12.50 1.55 -1.24
C PHE A 64 13.24 1.27 -2.55
N GLN A 65 13.24 2.21 -3.50
CA GLN A 65 14.01 2.06 -4.74
C GLN A 65 15.51 1.95 -4.44
N ASP A 66 16.06 2.75 -3.54
CA ASP A 66 17.48 2.61 -3.15
C ASP A 66 17.76 1.26 -2.49
N LEU A 67 16.83 0.70 -1.70
CA LEU A 67 16.93 -0.66 -1.17
C LEU A 67 16.96 -1.70 -2.29
N ILE A 68 16.02 -1.65 -3.24
CA ILE A 68 15.89 -2.67 -4.30
C ILE A 68 17.05 -2.64 -5.30
N TYR A 69 17.67 -1.47 -5.50
CA TYR A 69 18.89 -1.31 -6.29
C TYR A 69 20.18 -1.59 -5.48
N GLY A 70 20.09 -2.00 -4.21
CA GLY A 70 21.23 -2.36 -3.38
C GLY A 70 22.07 -1.17 -2.89
N ARG A 71 21.51 0.05 -2.96
CA ARG A 71 22.15 1.29 -2.47
C ARG A 71 21.86 1.56 -0.99
N ARG A 72 20.97 0.76 -0.39
CA ARG A 72 20.58 0.80 1.02
C ARG A 72 20.46 -0.62 1.58
N VAL A 73 20.72 -0.78 2.89
CA VAL A 73 20.63 -2.07 3.61
C VAL A 73 19.53 -2.08 4.68
N GLN A 74 19.06 -0.91 5.12
CA GLN A 74 18.04 -0.82 6.17
C GLN A 74 16.65 -1.15 5.61
N ASN A 75 15.82 -1.82 6.43
CA ASN A 75 14.43 -2.09 6.12
C ASN A 75 13.64 -0.81 5.90
N VAL A 76 12.75 -0.83 4.89
CA VAL A 76 11.91 0.29 4.49
C VAL A 76 10.45 -0.13 4.64
N ASN A 77 9.68 0.64 5.41
CA ASN A 77 8.24 0.44 5.53
C ASN A 77 7.52 0.96 4.27
N HIS A 78 7.31 0.09 3.30
CA HIS A 78 6.47 0.38 2.13
C HIS A 78 5.00 0.06 2.39
N SER A 79 4.70 -0.73 3.42
CA SER A 79 3.37 -1.27 3.66
C SER A 79 2.34 -0.25 4.15
N SER A 80 2.81 0.82 4.79
CA SER A 80 1.94 1.88 5.29
C SER A 80 1.44 2.83 4.20
N ALA A 81 2.19 2.97 3.11
CA ALA A 81 1.93 3.98 2.08
C ALA A 81 0.55 3.84 1.44
N GLY A 82 0.14 2.62 1.07
CA GLY A 82 -1.15 2.41 0.41
C GLY A 82 -2.36 2.80 1.26
N GLY A 83 -2.28 2.55 2.57
CA GLY A 83 -3.32 2.98 3.50
C GLY A 83 -3.37 4.51 3.60
N ARG A 84 -2.21 5.15 3.59
CA ARG A 84 -2.12 6.61 3.64
C ARG A 84 -2.56 7.27 2.32
N VAL A 85 -2.21 6.73 1.16
CA VAL A 85 -2.74 7.16 -0.15
C VAL A 85 -4.27 7.12 -0.16
N LEU A 86 -4.86 6.00 0.28
CA LEU A 86 -6.32 5.88 0.37
C LEU A 86 -6.91 6.94 1.31
N ASN A 87 -6.29 7.13 2.47
CA ASN A 87 -6.73 8.11 3.44
C ASN A 87 -6.72 9.53 2.87
N ASP A 88 -5.62 9.92 2.22
CA ASP A 88 -5.47 11.25 1.63
C ASP A 88 -6.43 11.45 0.47
N PHE A 89 -6.63 10.44 -0.37
CA PHE A 89 -7.59 10.49 -1.47
C PHE A 89 -9.02 10.76 -0.97
N ILE A 90 -9.44 10.08 0.11
CA ILE A 90 -10.75 10.28 0.73
C ILE A 90 -10.86 11.66 1.39
N HIS A 91 -9.82 12.11 2.10
CA HIS A 91 -9.86 13.39 2.82
C HIS A 91 -9.79 14.62 1.90
N ASN A 92 -9.07 14.50 0.78
CA ASN A 92 -8.89 15.60 -0.18
C ASN A 92 -10.06 15.74 -1.15
N ASP A 93 -10.93 14.73 -1.25
CA ASP A 93 -12.18 14.80 -2.00
C ASP A 93 -13.35 15.18 -1.07
N PRO A 94 -14.00 16.35 -1.25
CA PRO A 94 -15.07 16.80 -0.36
C PRO A 94 -16.29 15.86 -0.31
N GLU A 95 -16.60 15.18 -1.41
CA GLU A 95 -17.74 14.26 -1.47
C GLU A 95 -17.42 12.98 -0.68
N LEU A 96 -16.22 12.41 -0.89
CA LEU A 96 -15.79 11.22 -0.16
C LEU A 96 -15.60 11.51 1.33
N ALA A 97 -15.04 12.68 1.68
CA ALA A 97 -14.91 13.12 3.07
C ALA A 97 -16.29 13.27 3.74
N TYR A 98 -17.27 13.82 3.03
CA TYR A 98 -18.65 13.88 3.53
C TYR A 98 -19.27 12.49 3.70
N LEU A 99 -19.06 11.57 2.75
CA LEU A 99 -19.53 10.18 2.88
C LEU A 99 -18.88 9.46 4.06
N GLN A 100 -17.58 9.66 4.27
CA GLN A 100 -16.82 9.11 5.39
C GLN A 100 -17.39 9.55 6.75
N GLN A 101 -17.78 10.81 6.88
CA GLN A 101 -18.35 11.35 8.12
C GLN A 101 -19.82 10.98 8.33
N THR A 102 -20.60 10.81 7.26
CA THR A 102 -22.06 10.67 7.35
C THR A 102 -22.59 9.26 7.07
N LYS A 103 -21.80 8.39 6.44
CA LYS A 103 -22.21 7.02 6.05
C LYS A 103 -21.30 6.00 6.72
N GLY A 104 -21.77 5.39 7.81
CA GLY A 104 -21.01 4.37 8.54
C GLY A 104 -20.50 3.21 7.67
N LYS A 105 -21.25 2.80 6.63
CA LYS A 105 -20.78 1.79 5.66
C LYS A 105 -19.52 2.23 4.89
N PHE A 106 -19.39 3.51 4.57
CA PHE A 106 -18.21 4.05 3.89
C PHE A 106 -17.03 4.15 4.87
N ALA A 107 -17.27 4.55 6.11
CA ALA A 107 -16.26 4.51 7.16
C ALA A 107 -15.71 3.08 7.39
N TYR A 108 -16.58 2.07 7.47
CA TYR A 108 -16.17 0.67 7.57
C TYR A 108 -15.43 0.18 6.33
N PHE A 109 -15.86 0.59 5.13
CA PHE A 109 -15.12 0.31 3.90
C PHE A 109 -13.68 0.82 3.99
N GLN A 110 -13.49 2.08 4.39
CA GLN A 110 -12.16 2.68 4.54
C GLN A 110 -11.34 1.94 5.58
N GLU A 111 -11.91 1.65 6.76
CA GLU A 111 -11.22 0.95 7.85
C GLU A 111 -10.75 -0.45 7.45
N VAL A 112 -11.65 -1.27 6.89
CA VAL A 112 -11.33 -2.64 6.46
C VAL A 112 -10.32 -2.63 5.31
N MET A 113 -10.50 -1.75 4.32
CA MET A 113 -9.55 -1.61 3.21
C MET A 113 -8.16 -1.20 3.71
N THR A 114 -8.11 -0.22 4.61
CA THR A 114 -6.86 0.25 5.22
C THR A 114 -6.19 -0.89 5.98
N TYR A 115 -6.92 -1.64 6.80
CA TYR A 115 -6.35 -2.79 7.51
C TYR A 115 -5.72 -3.83 6.58
N ILE A 116 -6.43 -4.22 5.52
CA ILE A 116 -5.94 -5.20 4.54
C ILE A 116 -4.66 -4.70 3.87
N ILE A 117 -4.63 -3.43 3.46
CA ILE A 117 -3.43 -2.83 2.87
C ILE A 117 -2.28 -2.82 3.88
N LEU A 118 -2.51 -2.37 5.11
CA LEU A 118 -1.46 -2.27 6.13
C LEU A 118 -0.92 -3.65 6.54
N SER A 119 -1.74 -4.70 6.53
CA SER A 119 -1.40 -6.03 7.06
C SER A 119 -0.79 -7.00 6.03
N HIS A 120 -0.45 -6.56 4.82
CA HIS A 120 -0.01 -7.49 3.78
C HIS A 120 1.35 -8.18 4.06
N HIS A 121 2.15 -7.67 5.01
CA HIS A 121 3.35 -8.36 5.55
C HIS A 121 3.12 -9.04 6.90
N GLY A 122 1.89 -9.04 7.42
CA GLY A 122 1.56 -9.61 8.70
C GLY A 122 0.33 -8.95 9.33
N ILE A 123 -0.55 -9.78 9.90
CA ILE A 123 -1.69 -9.31 10.68
C ILE A 123 -1.21 -8.67 11.99
N PHE A 124 -1.98 -7.68 12.45
CA PHE A 124 -1.71 -6.97 13.70
C PHE A 124 -3.03 -6.65 14.41
N ASP A 125 -2.99 -6.49 15.72
CA ASP A 125 -4.15 -6.07 16.51
C ASP A 125 -4.47 -4.60 16.23
N LEU A 126 -5.76 -4.23 16.17
CA LEU A 126 -6.16 -2.83 16.02
C LEU A 126 -5.95 -2.02 17.30
N ILE A 127 -6.10 -2.69 18.44
CA ILE A 127 -5.93 -2.15 19.79
C ILE A 127 -5.17 -3.21 20.59
N SER A 128 -4.02 -2.82 21.16
CA SER A 128 -3.23 -3.71 22.01
C SER A 128 -3.95 -3.98 23.33
N TYR A 129 -3.73 -5.15 23.92
CA TYR A 129 -4.21 -5.45 25.27
C TYR A 129 -3.73 -4.39 26.28
N GLY A 130 -4.67 -3.79 27.01
CA GLY A 130 -4.39 -2.73 27.98
C GLY A 130 -4.07 -1.35 27.38
N GLY A 131 -4.13 -1.20 26.05
CA GLY A 131 -3.95 0.07 25.35
C GLY A 131 -5.27 0.70 24.92
N THR A 132 -5.22 1.99 24.60
CA THR A 132 -6.32 2.74 23.97
C THR A 132 -5.93 3.32 22.61
N GLU A 133 -4.67 3.12 22.20
CA GLU A 133 -4.17 3.59 20.92
C GLU A 133 -4.74 2.73 19.78
N TYR A 134 -5.31 3.39 18.80
CA TYR A 134 -5.77 2.76 17.56
C TYR A 134 -4.60 2.68 16.56
N ILE A 135 -4.11 1.46 16.31
CA ILE A 135 -2.85 1.23 15.59
C ILE A 135 -2.91 1.73 14.14
N ILE A 136 -4.08 1.72 13.50
CA ILE A 136 -4.23 2.28 12.15
C ILE A 136 -3.89 3.78 12.14
N SER A 137 -4.35 4.56 13.12
CA SER A 137 -4.01 5.99 13.21
C SER A 137 -2.50 6.22 13.29
N ARG A 138 -1.77 5.40 14.04
CA ARG A 138 -0.31 5.46 14.11
C ARG A 138 0.34 5.08 12.78
N ARG A 139 -0.13 3.99 12.15
CA ARG A 139 0.44 3.50 10.89
C ARG A 139 0.17 4.42 9.69
N LEU A 140 -0.89 5.22 9.72
CA LEU A 140 -1.16 6.25 8.71
C LEU A 140 -0.23 7.46 8.83
N LYS A 141 0.41 7.66 9.99
CA LYS A 141 1.39 8.73 10.24
C LYS A 141 2.84 8.28 10.03
N TYR A 142 3.07 7.22 9.24
CA TYR A 142 4.38 6.61 9.08
C TYR A 142 5.47 7.53 8.48
N ASP A 143 5.05 8.63 7.86
CA ASP A 143 5.84 9.68 7.21
C ASP A 143 6.00 10.93 8.10
N GLU A 144 5.43 10.97 9.31
CA GLU A 144 5.40 12.18 10.16
C GLU A 144 6.78 12.64 10.62
N ASP A 145 7.70 11.70 10.85
CA ASP A 145 9.09 11.97 11.25
C ASP A 145 10.00 12.34 10.05
N GLY A 146 9.43 12.41 8.84
CA GLY A 146 10.13 12.68 7.61
C GLY A 146 10.85 11.47 7.00
N GLY A 147 11.25 11.60 5.74
CA GLY A 147 12.05 10.61 5.02
C GLY A 147 11.26 9.67 4.10
N TYR A 148 9.95 9.54 4.28
CA TYR A 148 9.07 8.86 3.32
C TYR A 148 8.33 9.86 2.43
N HIS A 149 8.29 9.55 1.14
CA HIS A 149 7.61 10.30 0.08
C HIS A 149 6.93 9.27 -0.82
N TYR A 150 5.61 9.18 -0.71
CA TYR A 150 4.77 8.27 -1.47
C TYR A 150 3.80 9.04 -2.39
#